data_AF-A0A4Q3DIE9-F1
#
_entry.id   AF-A0A4Q3DIE9-F1
#
_cell.length_a   1.000
_cell.length_b   1.000
_cell.length_c   1.000
_cell.angle_alpha   90.00
_cell.angle_beta   90.00
_cell.angle_gamma   90.00
#
_symmetry.space_group_name_H-M   'P 1'
#
loop_
_entity.id
_entity.type
_entity.pdbx_description
1 polymer ?
#
loop_
_entity_poly.entity_id
_entity_poly.type
_entity_poly.pdbx_seq_one_letter_code
_entity_poly.pdbx_strand_id
1 'polypeptide(L)'
;YLYVYGVKGLAKELLVARVLSKDFEDFAKWHFWTGTSWSAQMNESKAVTNSVSNELSLTRLPDGRYALIFQVGGMTTSVGMRLGASPAGPFGPIIKLWDCSADLKRKTYVVYNAKAHPTLSKPGELLISYNINSTEFLKDLGTDSHLYRPRFIRIKFE
;
A
#
# COMPACT_ATOMS: atom_id res chain seq x y z
N TYR A 1 -11.17 -11.47 11.85
CA TYR A 1 -10.05 -12.07 11.09
C TYR A 1 -8.92 -11.07 10.98
N LEU A 2 -7.68 -11.54 11.00
CA LEU A 2 -6.53 -10.82 10.46
C LEU A 2 -6.57 -10.96 8.93
N TYR A 3 -6.38 -9.84 8.24
CA TYR A 3 -6.28 -9.82 6.78
C TYR A 3 -4.83 -9.60 6.39
N VAL A 4 -4.32 -10.44 5.48
CA VAL A 4 -2.94 -10.42 5.02
C VAL A 4 -2.94 -10.23 3.51
N TYR A 5 -2.12 -9.29 3.06
CA TYR A 5 -2.08 -8.84 1.67
C TYR A 5 -0.77 -9.27 1.02
N GLY A 6 -0.86 -9.76 -0.21
CA GLY A 6 0.28 -10.12 -1.04
C GLY A 6 0.16 -9.51 -2.42
N VAL A 7 1.28 -9.22 -3.07
CA VAL A 7 1.31 -8.64 -4.42
C VAL A 7 1.89 -9.65 -5.40
N LYS A 8 1.18 -9.88 -6.51
CA LYS A 8 1.54 -10.84 -7.56
C LYS A 8 1.84 -10.14 -8.89
N GLY A 9 2.89 -10.61 -9.56
CA GLY A 9 3.16 -10.30 -10.96
C GLY A 9 3.55 -8.84 -11.26
N LEU A 10 3.76 -8.56 -12.55
CA LEU A 10 4.16 -7.23 -13.04
C LEU A 10 3.03 -6.21 -12.98
N ALA A 11 1.79 -6.65 -13.12
CA ALA A 11 0.60 -5.79 -12.98
C ALA A 11 0.33 -5.34 -11.53
N LYS A 12 1.14 -5.81 -10.57
CA LYS A 12 1.00 -5.52 -9.14
C LYS A 12 -0.40 -5.84 -8.63
N GLU A 13 -0.82 -7.07 -8.89
CA GLU A 13 -2.14 -7.58 -8.47
C GLU A 13 -2.15 -7.78 -6.95
N LEU A 14 -3.12 -7.19 -6.26
CA LEU A 14 -3.29 -7.36 -4.82
C LEU A 14 -4.13 -8.59 -4.55
N LEU A 15 -3.58 -9.56 -3.83
CA LEU A 15 -4.26 -10.73 -3.29
C LEU A 15 -4.52 -10.50 -1.79
N VAL A 16 -5.55 -11.16 -1.27
CA VAL A 16 -5.88 -11.12 0.16
C VAL A 16 -6.18 -12.51 0.70
N ALA A 17 -5.60 -12.79 1.86
CA ALA A 17 -5.90 -13.93 2.70
C ALA A 17 -6.45 -13.46 4.04
N ARG A 18 -7.09 -14.36 4.77
CA ARG A 18 -7.55 -14.12 6.13
C ARG A 18 -7.33 -15.34 7.03
N VAL A 19 -7.07 -15.08 8.30
CA VAL A 19 -6.92 -16.09 9.35
C VAL A 19 -7.40 -15.53 10.68
N LEU A 20 -7.78 -16.38 11.65
CA LEU A 20 -8.02 -15.91 13.02
C LEU A 20 -6.68 -15.60 13.69
N SER A 21 -6.63 -14.60 14.56
CA SER A 21 -5.36 -14.19 15.19
C SER A 21 -4.68 -15.33 15.97
N LYS A 22 -5.47 -16.17 16.64
CA LYS A 22 -4.99 -17.34 17.39
C LYS A 22 -4.40 -18.46 16.52
N ASP A 23 -4.68 -18.42 15.22
CA ASP A 23 -4.36 -19.48 14.24
C ASP A 23 -3.32 -18.99 13.21
N PHE A 24 -2.70 -17.82 13.44
CA PHE A 24 -1.87 -17.15 12.43
C PHE A 24 -0.69 -17.99 11.93
N GLU A 25 -0.04 -18.75 12.82
CA GLU A 25 1.11 -19.60 12.49
C GLU A 25 0.69 -20.94 11.83
N ASP A 26 -0.59 -21.28 11.86
CA ASP A 26 -1.13 -22.51 11.27
C ASP A 26 -1.61 -22.25 9.84
N PHE A 27 -0.70 -22.38 8.87
CA PHE A 27 -0.98 -22.09 7.45
C PHE A 27 -2.12 -22.92 6.86
N ALA A 28 -2.48 -24.07 7.43
CA ALA A 28 -3.61 -24.88 6.97
C ALA A 28 -4.97 -24.23 7.29
N LYS A 29 -5.01 -23.28 8.23
CA LYS A 29 -6.24 -22.52 8.59
C LYS A 29 -6.42 -21.22 7.82
N TRP A 30 -5.47 -20.87 6.96
CA TRP A 30 -5.56 -19.68 6.13
C TRP A 30 -6.58 -19.87 5.03
N HIS A 31 -7.34 -18.82 4.77
CA HIS A 31 -8.29 -18.81 3.66
C HIS A 31 -7.98 -17.65 2.71
N PHE A 32 -8.04 -17.92 1.42
CA PHE A 32 -7.69 -17.02 0.32
C PHE A 32 -8.94 -16.58 -0.42
N TRP A 33 -9.00 -15.29 -0.78
CA TRP A 33 -10.16 -14.74 -1.48
C TRP A 33 -10.22 -15.22 -2.93
N THR A 34 -11.35 -15.79 -3.32
CA THR A 34 -11.59 -16.35 -4.68
C THR A 34 -12.27 -15.36 -5.63
N GLY A 35 -12.57 -14.14 -5.17
CA GLY A 35 -13.39 -13.17 -5.90
C GLY A 35 -14.85 -13.15 -5.44
N THR A 36 -15.36 -14.26 -4.91
CA THR A 36 -16.75 -14.38 -4.40
C THR A 36 -16.83 -15.04 -3.03
N SER A 37 -15.83 -15.83 -2.64
CA SER A 37 -15.80 -16.60 -1.41
C SER A 37 -14.37 -16.74 -0.85
N TRP A 38 -14.22 -17.51 0.22
CA TRP A 38 -12.95 -17.79 0.88
C TRP A 38 -12.64 -19.29 0.76
N SER A 39 -11.50 -19.63 0.18
CA SER A 39 -11.05 -21.01 -0.05
C SER A 39 -9.80 -21.33 0.76
N ALA A 40 -9.63 -22.58 1.21
CA ALA A 40 -8.38 -23.03 1.80
C ALA A 40 -7.25 -23.19 0.75
N GLN A 41 -7.59 -23.18 -0.54
CA GLN A 41 -6.64 -23.41 -1.63
C GLN A 41 -6.06 -22.09 -2.14
N MET A 42 -4.75 -21.88 -1.94
CA MET A 42 -4.08 -20.62 -2.33
C MET A 42 -4.08 -20.36 -3.84
N ASN A 43 -4.03 -21.41 -4.66
CA ASN A 43 -4.04 -21.31 -6.12
C ASN A 43 -5.38 -20.82 -6.70
N GLU A 44 -6.47 -20.86 -5.93
CA GLU A 44 -7.76 -20.30 -6.31
C GLU A 44 -7.86 -18.78 -6.08
N SER A 45 -6.85 -18.19 -5.44
CA SER A 45 -6.87 -16.78 -5.08
C SER A 45 -6.98 -15.85 -6.30
N LYS A 46 -7.84 -14.85 -6.19
CA LYS A 46 -8.06 -13.82 -7.22
C LYS A 46 -7.69 -12.44 -6.70
N ALA A 47 -7.19 -11.61 -7.61
CA ALA A 47 -6.85 -10.24 -7.32
C ALA A 47 -8.09 -9.42 -6.91
N VAL A 48 -7.97 -8.64 -5.85
CA VAL A 48 -9.00 -7.67 -5.42
C VAL A 48 -8.83 -6.32 -6.09
N THR A 49 -7.61 -5.99 -6.53
CA THR A 49 -7.28 -4.83 -7.34
C THR A 49 -5.87 -4.98 -7.93
N ASN A 50 -5.35 -3.97 -8.61
CA ASN A 50 -4.02 -3.97 -9.22
C ASN A 50 -3.34 -2.60 -9.09
N SER A 51 -2.13 -2.50 -9.66
CA SER A 51 -1.33 -1.27 -9.70
C SER A 51 -0.92 -0.76 -8.32
N VAL A 52 -0.85 -1.65 -7.32
CA VAL A 52 -0.38 -1.30 -5.97
C VAL A 52 1.15 -1.36 -5.85
N SER A 53 1.69 -0.99 -4.70
CA SER A 53 3.09 -1.22 -4.33
C SER A 53 3.24 -2.39 -3.37
N ASN A 54 4.45 -2.92 -3.24
CA ASN A 54 4.73 -4.03 -2.32
C ASN A 54 4.53 -3.61 -0.86
N GLU A 55 4.98 -2.41 -0.48
CA GLU A 55 4.54 -1.76 0.76
C GLU A 55 3.25 -1.02 0.48
N LEU A 56 2.22 -1.27 1.28
CA LEU A 56 0.93 -0.60 1.21
C LEU A 56 0.27 -0.61 2.60
N SER A 57 -0.85 0.07 2.75
CA SER A 57 -1.64 0.02 3.97
C SER A 57 -3.13 0.03 3.67
N LEU A 58 -3.90 -0.74 4.43
CA LEU A 58 -5.35 -0.65 4.46
C LEU A 58 -5.81 -0.11 5.82
N THR A 59 -6.52 1.01 5.81
CA THR A 59 -7.03 1.67 7.02
C THR A 59 -8.55 1.75 6.97
N ARG A 60 -9.24 1.33 8.02
CA ARG A 60 -10.69 1.56 8.14
C ARG A 60 -10.95 3.03 8.49
N LEU A 61 -11.80 3.69 7.71
CA LEU A 61 -12.22 5.07 7.90
C LEU A 61 -13.42 5.15 8.86
N PRO A 62 -13.70 6.33 9.45
CA PRO A 62 -14.82 6.52 10.37
C PRO A 62 -16.20 6.17 9.78
N ASP A 63 -16.38 6.38 8.48
CA ASP A 63 -17.61 6.07 7.74
C ASP A 63 -17.77 4.58 7.38
N GLY A 64 -16.82 3.74 7.80
CA GLY A 64 -16.82 2.29 7.56
C GLY A 64 -16.17 1.84 6.26
N ARG A 65 -15.79 2.75 5.35
CA ARG A 65 -14.99 2.43 4.16
C ARG A 65 -13.54 2.09 4.55
N TYR A 66 -12.78 1.59 3.59
CA TYR A 66 -11.36 1.28 3.76
C TYR A 66 -10.51 2.09 2.78
N ALA A 67 -9.52 2.82 3.29
CA ALA A 67 -8.52 3.50 2.48
C ALA A 67 -7.32 2.57 2.24
N LEU A 68 -7.13 2.16 0.98
CA LEU A 68 -5.95 1.44 0.51
C LEU A 68 -4.95 2.47 -0.03
N ILE A 69 -3.83 2.70 0.66
CA ILE A 69 -2.76 3.63 0.28
C ILE A 69 -1.56 2.87 -0.25
N PHE A 70 -1.00 3.33 -1.37
CA PHE A 70 0.10 2.68 -2.09
C PHE A 70 0.80 3.66 -3.04
N GLN A 71 2.00 3.30 -3.52
CA GLN A 71 2.64 3.94 -4.66
C GLN A 71 2.06 3.34 -5.94
N VAL A 72 1.47 4.17 -6.81
CA VAL A 72 0.82 3.69 -8.04
C VAL A 72 1.86 2.98 -8.92
N GLY A 73 1.54 1.78 -9.38
CA GLY A 73 2.45 0.97 -10.21
C GLY A 73 3.72 0.50 -9.49
N GLY A 74 3.83 0.66 -8.17
CA GLY A 74 4.94 0.19 -7.36
C GLY A 74 6.08 1.20 -7.16
N MET A 75 6.51 1.89 -8.22
CA MET A 75 7.67 2.81 -8.18
C MET A 75 7.49 4.05 -9.07
N THR A 76 6.26 4.51 -9.30
CA THR A 76 6.02 5.79 -9.98
C THR A 76 6.12 6.96 -9.00
N THR A 77 5.99 8.20 -9.46
CA THR A 77 5.95 9.39 -8.59
C THR A 77 4.60 9.60 -7.90
N SER A 78 3.57 8.82 -8.23
CA SER A 78 2.22 9.06 -7.71
C SER A 78 1.90 8.23 -6.48
N VAL A 79 1.56 8.90 -5.37
CA VAL A 79 0.88 8.28 -4.24
C VAL A 79 -0.60 8.15 -4.58
N GLY A 80 -1.12 6.94 -4.49
CA GLY A 80 -2.50 6.60 -4.81
C GLY A 80 -3.29 6.13 -3.61
N MET A 81 -4.60 6.31 -3.70
CA MET A 81 -5.60 5.73 -2.83
C MET A 81 -6.64 4.97 -3.65
N ARG A 82 -7.17 3.87 -3.09
CA ARG A 82 -8.47 3.34 -3.49
C ARG A 82 -9.35 3.25 -2.24
N LEU A 83 -10.64 3.52 -2.42
CA LEU A 83 -11.64 3.26 -1.38
C LEU A 83 -12.25 1.87 -1.60
N GLY A 84 -12.28 1.07 -0.55
CA GLY A 84 -12.87 -0.28 -0.53
C GLY A 84 -14.09 -0.34 0.37
N ALA A 85 -15.08 -1.14 0.00
CA ALA A 85 -16.26 -1.41 0.85
C ALA A 85 -15.96 -2.42 1.97
N SER A 86 -14.94 -3.26 1.81
CA SER A 86 -14.49 -4.24 2.81
C SER A 86 -12.97 -4.46 2.70
N PRO A 87 -12.36 -5.23 3.61
CA PRO A 87 -10.95 -5.62 3.50
C PRO A 87 -10.59 -6.37 2.21
N ALA A 88 -11.56 -7.01 1.56
CA ALA A 88 -11.39 -7.70 0.27
C ALA A 88 -12.02 -6.92 -0.90
N GLY A 89 -12.38 -5.65 -0.70
CA GLY A 89 -13.04 -4.81 -1.70
C GLY A 89 -14.57 -4.95 -1.72
N PRO A 90 -15.23 -4.64 -2.84
CA PRO A 90 -14.64 -4.11 -4.08
C PRO A 90 -13.92 -2.79 -3.83
N PHE A 91 -12.82 -2.56 -4.56
CA PHE A 91 -12.05 -1.32 -4.52
C PHE A 91 -12.41 -0.43 -5.72
N GLY A 92 -12.70 0.85 -5.44
CA GLY A 92 -12.96 1.87 -6.46
C GLY A 92 -11.73 2.25 -7.29
N PRO A 93 -11.86 3.26 -8.18
CA PRO A 93 -10.75 3.72 -9.02
C PRO A 93 -9.61 4.32 -8.20
N ILE A 94 -8.43 4.46 -8.82
CA ILE A 94 -7.28 5.13 -8.20
C ILE A 94 -7.57 6.62 -8.08
N ILE A 95 -7.51 7.13 -6.85
CA ILE A 95 -7.51 8.55 -6.52
C ILE A 95 -6.03 8.93 -6.32
N LYS A 96 -5.50 9.81 -7.19
CA LYS A 96 -4.14 10.33 -7.03
C LYS A 96 -4.14 11.38 -5.92
N LEU A 97 -3.34 11.15 -4.89
CA LEU A 97 -3.28 12.02 -3.71
C LEU A 97 -2.12 13.01 -3.77
N TRP A 98 -0.98 12.57 -4.31
CA TRP A 98 0.24 13.35 -4.29
C TRP A 98 1.18 12.95 -5.44
N ASP A 99 1.93 13.93 -5.92
CA ASP A 99 3.01 13.75 -6.88
C ASP A 99 4.36 14.04 -6.21
N CYS A 100 5.17 13.00 -6.06
CA CYS A 100 6.48 13.05 -5.44
C CYS A 100 7.58 13.63 -6.36
N SER A 101 7.26 14.05 -7.58
CA SER A 101 8.25 14.52 -8.57
C SER A 101 9.15 15.65 -8.04
N ALA A 102 8.62 16.52 -7.17
CA ALA A 102 9.38 17.61 -6.56
C ALA A 102 10.55 17.12 -5.68
N ASP A 103 10.49 15.89 -5.17
CA ASP A 103 11.58 15.29 -4.39
C ASP A 103 12.63 14.56 -5.23
N LEU A 104 12.38 14.35 -6.52
CA LEU A 104 13.33 13.75 -7.45
C LEU A 104 14.37 14.77 -7.92
N LYS A 105 15.19 15.24 -6.97
CA LYS A 105 16.23 16.26 -7.18
C LYS A 105 17.33 15.82 -8.15
N ARG A 106 17.43 14.52 -8.43
CA ARG A 106 18.41 13.90 -9.34
C ARG A 106 17.73 12.85 -10.20
N LYS A 107 18.23 12.65 -11.42
CA LYS A 107 17.72 11.62 -12.35
C LYS A 107 17.87 10.19 -11.82
N THR A 108 18.81 9.98 -10.90
CA THR A 108 19.07 8.70 -10.23
C THR A 108 18.06 8.39 -9.12
N TYR A 109 17.29 9.38 -8.67
CA TYR A 109 16.36 9.20 -7.56
C TYR A 109 15.10 8.46 -8.01
N VAL A 110 14.60 7.59 -7.14
CA VAL A 110 13.38 6.80 -7.35
C VAL A 110 12.49 6.88 -6.13
N VAL A 111 11.17 6.88 -6.34
CA VAL A 111 10.16 6.95 -5.27
C VAL A 111 9.47 5.61 -5.10
N TYR A 112 9.20 5.21 -3.86
CA TYR A 112 8.59 3.93 -3.54
C TYR A 112 7.95 3.91 -2.15
N ASN A 113 7.20 2.83 -1.87
CA ASN A 113 6.70 2.47 -0.54
C ASN A 113 5.81 3.52 0.15
N ALA A 114 4.81 4.05 -0.56
CA ALA A 114 3.81 4.86 0.11
C ALA A 114 2.92 4.04 1.07
N LYS A 115 2.73 4.55 2.29
CA LYS A 115 2.01 3.87 3.38
C LYS A 115 1.36 4.88 4.34
N ALA A 116 0.16 4.59 4.79
CA ALA A 116 -0.54 5.36 5.82
C ALA A 116 -0.16 4.96 7.25
N HIS A 117 -0.25 5.94 8.15
CA HIS A 117 0.03 5.84 9.58
C HIS A 117 -1.17 6.29 10.42
N PRO A 118 -2.26 5.51 10.46
CA PRO A 118 -3.50 5.94 11.15
C PRO A 118 -3.31 6.20 12.65
N THR A 119 -2.42 5.45 13.32
CA THR A 119 -2.10 5.66 14.75
C THR A 119 -1.38 6.97 15.04
N LEU A 120 -0.74 7.57 14.03
CA LEU A 120 -0.06 8.87 14.13
C LEU A 120 -0.90 10.02 13.54
N SER A 121 -2.08 9.71 13.02
CA SER A 121 -2.97 10.69 12.37
C SER A 121 -3.93 11.30 13.38
N LYS A 122 -4.22 12.59 13.25
CA LYS A 122 -5.30 13.22 14.02
C LYS A 122 -6.68 12.81 13.46
N PRO A 123 -7.78 13.03 14.19
CA PRO A 123 -9.12 12.86 13.64
C PRO A 123 -9.31 13.67 12.35
N GLY A 124 -9.91 13.06 11.32
CA GLY A 124 -10.18 13.72 10.04
C GLY A 124 -8.98 13.84 9.09
N GLU A 125 -7.83 13.27 9.43
CA GLU A 125 -6.65 13.26 8.55
C GLU A 125 -6.03 11.87 8.45
N LEU A 126 -5.15 11.70 7.45
CA LEU A 126 -4.30 10.53 7.31
C LEU A 126 -2.88 10.97 6.97
N LEU A 127 -1.94 10.63 7.86
CA LEU A 127 -0.52 10.80 7.64
C LEU A 127 -0.01 9.67 6.74
N ILE A 128 0.69 10.02 5.67
CA ILE A 128 1.24 9.07 4.70
C ILE A 128 2.73 9.34 4.58
N SER A 129 3.54 8.29 4.62
CA SER A 129 4.96 8.37 4.25
C SER A 129 5.20 7.75 2.88
N TYR A 130 6.23 8.21 2.18
CA TYR A 130 6.88 7.51 1.06
C TYR A 130 8.39 7.66 1.18
N ASN A 131 9.13 6.83 0.46
CA ASN A 131 10.58 6.79 0.51
C ASN A 131 11.19 7.21 -0.82
N ILE A 132 12.42 7.71 -0.74
CA ILE A 132 13.26 8.03 -1.88
C ILE A 132 14.54 7.21 -1.78
N ASN A 133 14.88 6.51 -2.85
CA ASN A 133 16.14 5.81 -3.01
C ASN A 133 16.88 6.33 -4.25
N SER A 134 18.06 5.79 -4.51
CA SER A 134 18.83 6.10 -5.72
C SER A 134 19.31 4.82 -6.41
N THR A 135 19.34 4.85 -7.74
CA THR A 135 20.01 3.83 -8.56
C THR A 135 21.55 3.88 -8.44
N GLU A 136 22.10 4.98 -7.92
CA GLU A 136 23.52 5.18 -7.59
C GLU A 136 23.70 5.40 -6.07
N PHE A 137 23.07 4.53 -5.26
CA PHE A 137 22.89 4.70 -3.82
C PHE A 137 24.11 5.23 -3.05
N LEU A 138 25.26 4.55 -3.11
CA LEU A 138 26.45 4.93 -2.33
C LEU A 138 26.99 6.32 -2.73
N LYS A 139 26.98 6.62 -4.04
CA LYS A 139 27.47 7.90 -4.56
C LYS A 139 26.55 9.05 -4.14
N ASP A 140 25.24 8.87 -4.32
CA ASP A 140 24.30 9.93 -3.98
C ASP A 140 24.18 10.13 -2.46
N LEU A 141 24.21 9.06 -1.67
CA LEU A 141 24.18 9.15 -0.21
C LEU A 141 25.38 9.93 0.35
N GLY A 142 26.54 9.83 -0.29
CA GLY A 142 27.73 10.63 0.06
C GLY A 142 27.57 12.14 -0.18
N THR A 143 26.55 12.55 -0.95
CA THR A 143 26.32 13.97 -1.31
C THR A 143 24.99 14.54 -0.83
N ASP A 144 24.00 13.69 -0.52
CA ASP A 144 22.69 14.08 0.00
C ASP A 144 22.34 13.26 1.24
N SER A 145 22.57 13.84 2.42
CA SER A 145 22.26 13.23 3.71
C SER A 145 20.75 13.06 3.99
N HIS A 146 19.89 13.62 3.13
CA HIS A 146 18.44 13.45 3.20
C HIS A 146 17.92 12.35 2.26
N LEU A 147 18.78 11.73 1.45
CA LEU A 147 18.47 10.49 0.72
C LEU A 147 18.16 9.37 1.71
N TYR A 148 17.31 8.42 1.29
CA TYR A 148 16.98 7.24 2.09
C TYR A 148 16.32 7.55 3.44
N ARG A 149 15.59 8.66 3.50
CA ARG A 149 14.71 9.03 4.61
C ARG A 149 13.27 9.17 4.10
N PRO A 150 12.26 8.82 4.91
CA PRO A 150 10.89 9.01 4.51
C PRO A 150 10.57 10.50 4.33
N ARG A 151 9.65 10.79 3.41
CA ARG A 151 8.93 12.05 3.31
C ARG A 151 7.51 11.81 3.80
N PHE A 152 6.89 12.85 4.35
CA PHE A 152 5.54 12.75 4.90
C PHE A 152 4.62 13.78 4.28
N ILE A 153 3.42 13.33 3.95
CA ILE A 153 2.29 14.17 3.54
C ILE A 153 1.11 13.89 4.45
N ARG A 154 0.20 14.84 4.53
CA ARG A 154 -1.04 14.71 5.28
C ARG A 154 -2.19 15.04 4.36
N ILE A 155 -3.14 14.12 4.26
CA ILE A 155 -4.43 14.37 3.62
C ILE A 155 -5.47 14.66 4.69
N LYS A 156 -6.42 15.54 4.40
CA LYS A 156 -7.60 15.81 5.23
C LYS A 156 -8.83 15.26 4.51
N PHE A 157 -9.73 14.66 5.26
CA PHE A 157 -11.03 14.24 4.76
C PHE A 157 -11.98 15.43 4.89
N GLU A 158 -12.55 15.86 3.75
CA GLU A 158 -13.63 16.85 3.67
C GLU A 158 -14.93 16.15 3.26
#